data_AF-A0A1Y1T525-F1
#
_entry.id   AF-A0A1Y1T525-F1
#
_cell.length_a   1.000
_cell.length_b   1.000
_cell.length_c   1.000
_cell.angle_alpha   90.00
_cell.angle_beta   90.00
_cell.angle_gamma   90.00
#
_symmetry.space_group_name_H-M   'P 1'
#
loop_
_entity.id
_entity.type
_entity.pdbx_description
1 polymer ?
#
loop_
_entity_poly.entity_id
_entity_poly.type
_entity_poly.pdbx_seq_one_letter_code
_entity_poly.pdbx_strand_id
1 'polypeptide(L)'
;MKTVLTLFLILFYGSIQAETSKALDTLYANETYNVALFFPKPIRQGITGAENFAFTFNRDQQQNLGLLQASPGTLTNLLVICNDGSIYSYILKYRKELSKLTYFLSAESSIGNEHYQTEVSEQQKNQNITSDSLINKIDSTDYQSTCITILNSQEHIRKKKKSKYGIKLELQNIVFRDHQLYFKFQLSNTSTLDYDLNFLKLYVQTKQRGKKKSMQSVLKKPIYSHQIPTKITGGAKASFVVAYDKFSMAKDKRLLIDLNEANGERHIDLKVNSRVINFPN
;
A
#
# COMPACT_ATOMS: atom_id res chain seq x y z
N MET A 1 61.50 -41.66 -31.58
CA MET A 1 60.97 -40.29 -31.69
C MET A 1 59.61 -40.35 -32.35
N LYS A 2 58.56 -39.85 -31.69
CA LYS A 2 57.30 -39.27 -32.21
C LYS A 2 56.21 -39.43 -31.15
N THR A 3 56.13 -38.45 -30.26
CA THR A 3 55.02 -38.23 -29.32
C THR A 3 53.87 -37.57 -30.09
N VAL A 4 52.70 -38.21 -30.11
CA VAL A 4 51.47 -37.64 -30.67
C VAL A 4 50.74 -36.91 -29.54
N LEU A 5 50.64 -35.59 -29.67
CA LEU A 5 49.90 -34.71 -28.76
C LEU A 5 48.52 -34.43 -29.38
N THR A 6 47.48 -35.10 -28.91
CA THR A 6 46.09 -34.83 -29.30
C THR A 6 45.52 -33.69 -28.46
N LEU A 7 45.30 -32.54 -29.10
CA LEU A 7 44.68 -31.36 -28.52
C LEU A 7 43.15 -31.47 -28.65
N PHE A 8 42.44 -31.65 -27.53
CA PHE A 8 40.97 -31.62 -27.47
C PHE A 8 40.49 -30.16 -27.38
N LEU A 9 39.95 -29.62 -28.47
CA LEU A 9 39.34 -28.29 -28.51
C LEU A 9 37.87 -28.40 -28.05
N ILE A 10 37.60 -28.09 -26.78
CA ILE A 10 36.24 -28.02 -26.25
C ILE A 10 35.68 -26.62 -26.55
N LEU A 11 34.78 -26.53 -27.53
CA LEU A 11 33.97 -25.35 -27.81
C LEU A 11 32.88 -25.21 -26.74
N PHE A 12 33.10 -24.29 -25.80
CA PHE A 12 32.08 -23.84 -24.85
C PHE A 12 31.05 -22.97 -25.60
N TYR A 13 29.88 -23.53 -25.92
CA TYR A 13 28.73 -22.75 -26.35
C TYR A 13 28.05 -22.16 -25.11
N GLY A 14 28.48 -20.96 -24.73
CA GLY A 14 27.75 -20.15 -23.76
C GLY A 14 26.51 -19.56 -24.43
N SER A 15 25.33 -20.09 -24.11
CA SER A 15 24.06 -19.45 -24.46
C SER A 15 23.91 -18.17 -23.63
N ILE A 16 24.18 -17.02 -24.23
CA ILE A 16 23.82 -15.72 -23.65
C ILE A 16 22.29 -15.63 -23.71
N GLN A 17 21.61 -15.78 -22.58
CA GLN A 17 20.21 -15.39 -22.48
C GLN A 17 20.14 -13.86 -22.56
N ALA A 18 19.70 -13.35 -23.71
CA ALA A 18 19.35 -11.94 -23.85
C ALA A 18 18.05 -11.69 -23.07
N GLU A 19 18.11 -10.88 -22.01
CA GLU A 19 16.91 -10.35 -21.37
C GLU A 19 16.21 -9.43 -22.37
N THR A 20 15.11 -9.89 -22.95
CA THR A 20 14.25 -9.05 -23.81
C THR A 20 13.58 -7.97 -22.97
N SER A 21 14.21 -6.81 -22.83
CA SER A 21 13.57 -5.65 -22.21
C SER A 21 12.40 -5.20 -23.09
N LYS A 22 11.17 -5.31 -22.58
CA LYS A 22 9.97 -4.84 -23.28
C LYS A 22 10.07 -3.33 -23.52
N ALA A 23 10.00 -2.89 -24.77
CA ALA A 23 10.01 -1.48 -25.11
C ALA A 23 8.81 -0.76 -24.46
N LEU A 24 9.05 0.40 -23.85
CA LEU A 24 8.00 1.20 -23.21
C LEU A 24 7.12 1.88 -24.26
N ASP A 25 5.81 1.76 -24.09
CA ASP A 25 4.84 2.44 -24.96
C ASP A 25 4.75 3.94 -24.64
N THR A 26 4.30 4.75 -25.60
CA THR A 26 4.21 6.21 -25.49
C THR A 26 2.76 6.69 -25.39
N LEU A 27 2.44 7.38 -24.31
CA LEU A 27 1.16 8.06 -24.12
C LEU A 27 1.29 9.53 -24.49
N TYR A 28 0.32 10.01 -25.26
CA TYR A 28 0.23 11.41 -25.66
C TYR A 28 -0.82 12.15 -24.84
N ALA A 29 -0.50 13.36 -24.41
CA ALA A 29 -1.43 14.26 -23.70
C ALA A 29 -1.18 15.71 -24.11
N ASN A 30 -2.15 16.58 -23.79
CA ASN A 30 -2.10 18.01 -24.07
C ASN A 30 -2.72 18.82 -22.93
N GLU A 31 -2.79 20.13 -23.13
CA GLU A 31 -3.26 21.12 -22.16
C GLU A 31 -4.78 21.26 -22.11
N THR A 32 -5.47 20.80 -23.16
CA THR A 32 -6.91 21.05 -23.35
C THR A 32 -7.78 19.87 -22.91
N TYR A 33 -7.32 18.64 -23.13
CA TYR A 33 -8.10 17.43 -22.88
C TYR A 33 -7.57 16.63 -21.70
N ASN A 34 -8.46 15.88 -21.05
CA ASN A 34 -8.09 14.84 -20.11
C ASN A 34 -7.96 13.51 -20.85
N VAL A 35 -6.78 12.90 -20.78
CA VAL A 35 -6.55 11.55 -21.32
C VAL A 35 -6.83 10.53 -20.21
N ALA A 36 -7.83 9.68 -20.41
CA ALA A 36 -8.26 8.67 -19.46
C ALA A 36 -7.50 7.36 -19.65
N LEU A 37 -6.93 6.84 -18.56
CA LEU A 37 -6.24 5.54 -18.49
C LEU A 37 -7.01 4.63 -17.53
N PHE A 38 -7.55 3.53 -18.05
CA PHE A 38 -8.21 2.49 -17.27
C PHE A 38 -7.25 1.32 -17.07
N PHE A 39 -6.82 1.10 -15.84
CA PHE A 39 -5.96 0.00 -15.44
C PHE A 39 -6.79 -1.26 -15.15
N PRO A 40 -6.24 -2.47 -15.32
CA PRO A 40 -6.94 -3.71 -14.94
C PRO A 40 -7.26 -3.79 -13.45
N LYS A 41 -6.46 -3.11 -12.62
CA LYS A 41 -6.54 -3.14 -11.15
C LYS A 41 -6.50 -1.73 -10.57
N PRO A 42 -7.06 -1.52 -9.37
CA PRO A 42 -7.10 -0.20 -8.78
C PRO A 42 -5.72 0.40 -8.58
N ILE A 43 -5.59 1.68 -8.92
CA ILE A 43 -4.33 2.42 -8.85
C ILE A 43 -3.99 2.65 -7.38
N ARG A 44 -2.79 2.23 -6.97
CA ARG A 44 -2.24 2.51 -5.64
C ARG A 44 -1.35 3.74 -5.66
N GLN A 45 -0.52 3.85 -6.69
CA GLN A 45 0.46 4.91 -6.85
C GLN A 45 0.64 5.27 -8.32
N GLY A 46 0.80 6.56 -8.60
CA GLY A 46 1.14 7.09 -9.92
C GLY A 46 2.08 8.28 -9.78
N ILE A 47 3.14 8.31 -10.59
CA ILE A 47 4.17 9.35 -10.56
C ILE A 47 4.60 9.69 -11.99
N THR A 48 4.61 10.99 -12.31
CA THR A 48 5.23 11.54 -13.51
C THR A 48 6.63 12.06 -13.20
N GLY A 49 7.56 11.95 -14.14
CA GLY A 49 8.94 12.42 -13.93
C GLY A 49 9.09 13.94 -13.98
N ALA A 50 8.47 14.60 -14.97
CA ALA A 50 8.60 16.03 -15.21
C ALA A 50 7.30 16.80 -14.91
N GLU A 51 7.46 18.07 -14.56
CA GLU A 51 6.37 18.92 -14.06
C GLU A 51 5.34 19.34 -15.12
N ASN A 52 5.70 19.21 -16.41
CA ASN A 52 4.83 19.48 -17.55
C ASN A 52 3.85 18.34 -17.83
N PHE A 53 3.80 17.29 -17.00
CA PHE A 53 2.78 16.25 -17.04
C PHE A 53 2.16 16.04 -15.66
N ALA A 54 0.83 16.00 -15.63
CA ALA A 54 0.05 15.74 -14.42
C ALA A 54 -0.73 14.45 -14.58
N PHE A 55 -0.48 13.48 -13.70
CA PHE A 55 -1.28 12.27 -13.58
C PHE A 55 -2.05 12.30 -12.25
N THR A 56 -3.37 12.16 -12.34
CA THR A 56 -4.28 12.24 -11.19
C THR A 56 -5.17 11.01 -11.12
N PHE A 57 -5.52 10.58 -9.91
CA PHE A 57 -6.38 9.45 -9.64
C PHE A 57 -7.02 9.61 -8.26
N ASN A 58 -8.15 8.95 -8.01
CA ASN A 58 -8.78 8.96 -6.69
C ASN A 58 -7.94 8.13 -5.71
N ARG A 59 -7.44 8.79 -4.67
CA ARG A 59 -6.61 8.16 -3.63
C ARG A 59 -7.42 7.66 -2.44
N ASP A 60 -8.63 8.19 -2.26
CA ASP A 60 -9.51 7.89 -1.14
C ASP A 60 -10.40 6.68 -1.47
N GLN A 61 -10.88 6.60 -2.71
CA GLN A 61 -11.56 5.43 -3.26
C GLN A 61 -10.67 4.76 -4.29
N GLN A 62 -10.28 3.52 -4.01
CA GLN A 62 -9.46 2.73 -4.91
C GLN A 62 -10.22 2.50 -6.22
N GLN A 63 -9.74 3.11 -7.30
CA GLN A 63 -10.36 3.02 -8.62
C GLN A 63 -9.35 2.65 -9.70
N ASN A 64 -9.86 2.14 -10.81
CA ASN A 64 -9.06 1.74 -11.96
C ASN A 64 -8.75 2.91 -12.91
N LEU A 65 -9.28 4.12 -12.66
CA LEU A 65 -9.17 5.28 -13.54
C LEU A 65 -8.09 6.26 -13.08
N GLY A 66 -7.18 6.59 -14.00
CA GLY A 66 -6.29 7.74 -13.90
C GLY A 66 -6.48 8.73 -15.06
N LEU A 67 -6.29 10.01 -14.78
CA LEU A 67 -6.38 11.09 -15.77
C LEU A 67 -5.01 11.73 -15.98
N LEU A 68 -4.63 11.87 -17.24
CA LEU A 68 -3.37 12.44 -17.67
C LEU A 68 -3.60 13.74 -18.45
N GLN A 69 -2.88 14.79 -18.09
CA GLN A 69 -2.80 16.06 -18.82
C GLN A 69 -1.33 16.50 -18.96
N ALA A 70 -1.08 17.39 -19.92
CA ALA A 70 0.26 17.90 -20.18
C ALA A 70 0.27 19.39 -20.51
N SER A 71 1.43 20.01 -20.38
CA SER A 71 1.74 21.31 -21.00
C SER A 71 2.94 21.11 -21.96
N PRO A 72 3.12 21.98 -22.96
CA PRO A 72 4.28 21.90 -23.84
C PRO A 72 5.59 21.81 -23.05
N GLY A 73 6.46 20.86 -23.40
CA GLY A 73 7.72 20.66 -22.68
C GLY A 73 8.42 19.35 -23.04
N THR A 74 9.37 18.97 -22.20
CA THR A 74 10.22 17.79 -22.40
C THR A 74 9.44 16.49 -22.24
N LEU A 75 9.88 15.45 -22.95
CA LEU A 75 9.38 14.09 -22.75
C LEU A 75 9.77 13.58 -21.35
N THR A 76 8.91 12.76 -20.75
CA THR A 76 9.15 12.18 -19.43
C THR A 76 8.56 10.78 -19.36
N ASN A 77 8.40 10.22 -18.16
CA ASN A 77 7.77 8.94 -17.94
C ASN A 77 6.62 9.02 -16.93
N LEU A 78 5.74 8.03 -17.03
CA LEU A 78 4.73 7.68 -16.03
C LEU A 78 5.11 6.33 -15.44
N LEU A 79 5.07 6.23 -14.11
CA LEU A 79 5.13 4.96 -13.38
C LEU A 79 3.85 4.81 -12.57
N VAL A 80 3.16 3.68 -12.76
CA VAL A 80 1.95 3.33 -12.02
C VAL A 80 2.13 1.97 -11.33
N ILE A 81 1.73 1.88 -10.08
CA ILE A 81 1.68 0.64 -9.31
C ILE A 81 0.24 0.42 -8.86
N CYS A 82 -0.32 -0.75 -9.18
CA CYS A 82 -1.65 -1.15 -8.75
C CYS A 82 -1.62 -1.87 -7.39
N ASN A 83 -2.80 -2.08 -6.81
CA ASN A 83 -2.94 -2.69 -5.48
C ASN A 83 -2.44 -4.13 -5.37
N ASP A 84 -2.49 -4.90 -6.46
CA ASP A 84 -1.97 -6.26 -6.57
C ASP A 84 -0.46 -6.29 -6.91
N GLY A 85 0.18 -5.13 -6.93
CA GLY A 85 1.61 -5.00 -7.14
C GLY A 85 2.03 -4.92 -8.61
N SER A 86 1.10 -5.03 -9.57
CA SER A 86 1.46 -4.90 -11.00
C SER A 86 1.99 -3.49 -11.30
N ILE A 87 3.07 -3.41 -12.07
CA ILE A 87 3.78 -2.17 -12.38
C ILE A 87 3.60 -1.85 -13.86
N TYR A 88 3.25 -0.61 -14.17
CA TYR A 88 3.15 -0.11 -15.53
C TYR A 88 4.08 1.09 -15.70
N SER A 89 4.78 1.16 -16.83
CA SER A 89 5.57 2.33 -17.19
C SER A 89 5.36 2.74 -18.64
N TYR A 90 5.27 4.05 -18.86
CA TYR A 90 5.03 4.64 -20.17
C TYR A 90 5.91 5.87 -20.37
N ILE A 91 6.31 6.12 -21.61
CA ILE A 91 6.86 7.42 -22.01
C ILE A 91 5.69 8.38 -22.16
N LEU A 92 5.86 9.61 -21.67
CA LEU A 92 4.89 10.68 -21.82
C LEU A 92 5.41 11.72 -22.79
N LYS A 93 4.59 12.06 -23.80
CA LYS A 93 4.94 13.03 -24.84
C LYS A 93 3.79 14.00 -25.12
N TYR A 94 4.12 15.30 -25.19
CA TYR A 94 3.15 16.32 -25.51
C TYR A 94 2.78 16.23 -27.00
N ARG A 95 1.49 16.38 -27.32
CA ARG A 95 1.02 16.52 -28.70
C ARG A 95 -0.21 17.41 -28.74
N LYS A 96 -0.15 18.49 -29.53
CA LYS A 96 -1.23 19.49 -29.63
C LYS A 96 -2.58 18.85 -30.00
N GLU A 97 -2.58 18.00 -31.03
CA GLU A 97 -3.76 17.28 -31.51
C GLU A 97 -3.69 15.80 -31.11
N LEU A 98 -4.67 15.35 -30.32
CA LEU A 98 -4.73 13.98 -29.82
C LEU A 98 -5.65 13.14 -30.70
N SER A 99 -5.16 12.00 -31.19
CA SER A 99 -5.96 11.03 -31.95
C SER A 99 -6.72 10.04 -31.06
N LYS A 100 -6.36 9.95 -29.77
CA LYS A 100 -6.94 9.02 -28.80
C LYS A 100 -6.93 9.64 -27.41
N LEU A 101 -8.10 9.64 -26.76
CA LEU A 101 -8.30 10.22 -25.42
C LEU A 101 -8.50 9.17 -24.33
N THR A 102 -8.80 7.93 -24.68
CA THR A 102 -9.10 6.87 -23.70
C THR A 102 -8.29 5.62 -24.01
N TYR A 103 -7.64 5.07 -22.99
CA TYR A 103 -6.83 3.86 -23.06
C TYR A 103 -7.35 2.86 -22.03
N PHE A 104 -7.70 1.66 -22.49
CA PHE A 104 -7.95 0.49 -21.65
C PHE A 104 -6.67 -0.34 -21.64
N LEU A 105 -5.94 -0.29 -20.53
CA LEU A 105 -4.67 -0.98 -20.37
C LEU A 105 -4.95 -2.42 -19.98
N SER A 106 -4.15 -3.34 -20.50
CA SER A 106 -4.30 -4.77 -20.29
C SER A 106 -3.27 -5.29 -19.28
N ALA A 107 -3.53 -6.46 -18.67
CA ALA A 107 -2.61 -7.03 -17.68
C ALA A 107 -1.23 -7.34 -18.31
N GLU A 108 -1.21 -7.71 -19.58
CA GLU A 108 -0.02 -8.02 -20.37
C GLU A 108 0.85 -6.78 -20.59
N SER A 109 0.29 -5.57 -20.48
CA SER A 109 1.05 -4.31 -20.57
C SER A 109 1.87 -4.00 -19.33
N SER A 110 1.71 -4.78 -18.25
CA SER A 110 2.56 -4.71 -17.06
C SER A 110 4.02 -4.97 -17.42
N ILE A 111 4.93 -4.23 -16.79
CA ILE A 111 6.39 -4.40 -16.90
C ILE A 111 6.96 -5.27 -15.77
N GLY A 112 6.10 -5.75 -14.86
CA GLY A 112 6.49 -6.62 -13.76
C GLY A 112 5.56 -6.51 -12.55
N ASN A 113 5.89 -7.21 -11.48
CA ASN A 113 5.21 -7.09 -10.19
C ASN A 113 6.22 -6.61 -9.13
N GLU A 114 5.77 -5.81 -8.18
CA GLU A 114 6.62 -5.34 -7.07
C GLU A 114 7.08 -6.49 -6.15
N HIS A 115 6.34 -7.58 -6.13
CA HIS A 115 6.74 -8.83 -5.52
C HIS A 115 7.60 -9.61 -6.51
N TYR A 116 8.86 -9.22 -6.65
CA TYR A 116 9.86 -10.03 -7.34
C TYR A 116 10.07 -11.33 -6.55
N GLN A 117 9.39 -12.41 -6.97
CA GLN A 117 9.80 -13.76 -6.63
C GLN A 117 10.83 -14.20 -7.66
N THR A 118 12.05 -14.49 -7.21
CA THR A 118 13.00 -15.29 -7.96
C THR A 118 12.29 -16.56 -8.40
N GLU A 119 12.21 -16.79 -9.70
CA GLU A 119 11.64 -17.99 -10.30
C GLU A 119 12.42 -19.21 -9.79
N VAL A 120 11.88 -19.91 -8.80
CA VAL A 120 12.15 -21.33 -8.61
C VAL A 120 10.90 -22.02 -9.10
N SER A 121 11.07 -22.71 -10.23
CA SER A 121 10.04 -23.42 -10.97
C SER A 121 9.13 -24.23 -10.06
N GLU A 122 7.83 -23.94 -10.11
CA GLU A 122 6.80 -24.77 -9.51
C GLU A 122 6.70 -26.10 -10.28
N GLN A 123 7.53 -27.05 -9.91
CA GLN A 123 7.17 -28.46 -9.99
C GLN A 123 7.12 -28.99 -8.56
N GLN A 124 6.09 -29.78 -8.29
CA GLN A 124 5.83 -30.53 -7.06
C GLN A 124 5.03 -29.80 -5.97
N LYS A 125 3.74 -29.56 -6.27
CA LYS A 125 2.71 -29.59 -5.23
C LYS A 125 2.17 -31.02 -5.16
N ASN A 126 2.88 -31.87 -4.42
CA ASN A 126 2.34 -33.08 -3.79
C ASN A 126 3.42 -33.66 -2.87
N GLN A 127 3.25 -33.45 -1.56
CA GLN A 127 3.27 -34.50 -0.54
C GLN A 127 3.11 -33.87 0.84
N ASN A 128 2.04 -34.30 1.53
CA ASN A 128 1.89 -34.16 2.97
C ASN A 128 2.89 -35.07 3.67
N ILE A 129 3.77 -34.55 4.53
CA ILE A 129 4.26 -35.20 5.78
C ILE A 129 4.61 -34.04 6.73
N THR A 130 3.77 -33.74 7.73
CA THR A 130 3.98 -33.99 9.17
C THR A 130 5.43 -33.88 9.68
N SER A 131 5.58 -33.30 10.88
CA SER A 131 6.79 -33.20 11.71
C SER A 131 7.92 -32.31 11.19
N ASP A 132 7.91 -31.06 11.63
CA ASP A 132 8.97 -30.60 12.55
C ASP A 132 8.48 -29.38 13.35
N SER A 133 7.61 -29.68 14.31
CA SER A 133 7.71 -29.02 15.61
C SER A 133 9.12 -29.31 16.14
N LEU A 134 10.04 -28.33 16.10
CA LEU A 134 11.11 -28.11 17.09
C LEU A 134 12.21 -27.11 16.65
N ILE A 135 11.95 -26.08 15.83
CA ILE A 135 12.86 -24.92 15.78
C ILE A 135 12.06 -23.62 15.68
N ASN A 136 11.76 -23.05 16.85
CA ASN A 136 11.47 -21.64 17.20
C ASN A 136 10.46 -21.56 18.35
N LYS A 137 10.90 -22.06 19.51
CA LYS A 137 10.26 -21.83 20.81
C LYS A 137 11.05 -20.76 21.55
N ILE A 138 11.08 -19.53 21.02
CA ILE A 138 11.43 -18.26 21.68
C ILE A 138 10.51 -17.21 21.00
N ASP A 139 9.85 -16.36 21.79
CA ASP A 139 8.73 -15.46 21.47
C ASP A 139 7.32 -16.08 21.47
N SER A 140 6.90 -16.63 22.62
CA SER A 140 5.47 -16.75 22.91
C SER A 140 4.90 -15.39 23.33
N THR A 141 4.85 -14.43 22.39
CA THR A 141 4.15 -13.16 22.64
C THR A 141 2.65 -13.45 22.74
N ASP A 142 2.12 -13.47 23.96
CA ASP A 142 0.68 -13.57 24.20
C ASP A 142 0.01 -12.22 23.90
N TYR A 143 -0.35 -12.04 22.63
CA TYR A 143 -1.05 -10.85 22.16
C TYR A 143 -2.38 -10.65 22.88
N GLN A 144 -3.06 -11.73 23.28
CA GLN A 144 -4.39 -11.64 23.87
C GLN A 144 -4.33 -11.03 25.27
N SER A 145 -3.48 -11.55 26.16
CA SER A 145 -3.34 -10.99 27.51
C SER A 145 -2.85 -9.55 27.47
N THR A 146 -1.87 -9.24 26.61
CA THR A 146 -1.37 -7.87 26.43
C THR A 146 -2.47 -6.93 25.95
N CYS A 147 -3.28 -7.33 24.97
CA CYS A 147 -4.40 -6.53 24.50
C CYS A 147 -5.44 -6.28 25.61
N ILE A 148 -5.77 -7.30 26.41
CA ILE A 148 -6.72 -7.17 27.53
C ILE A 148 -6.19 -6.17 28.57
N THR A 149 -4.92 -6.27 28.95
CA THR A 149 -4.29 -5.32 29.88
C THR A 149 -4.35 -3.89 29.34
N ILE A 150 -4.00 -3.69 28.07
CA ILE A 150 -4.03 -2.36 27.44
C ILE A 150 -5.46 -1.82 27.34
N LEU A 151 -6.42 -2.67 27.01
CA LEU A 151 -7.82 -2.29 26.91
C LEU A 151 -8.37 -1.81 28.26
N ASN A 152 -7.97 -2.44 29.37
CA ASN A 152 -8.38 -2.09 30.73
C ASN A 152 -7.56 -0.91 31.33
N SER A 153 -6.43 -0.53 30.74
CA SER A 153 -5.62 0.59 31.21
C SER A 153 -6.33 1.95 31.06
N GLN A 154 -6.16 2.86 32.02
CA GLN A 154 -6.72 4.22 31.96
C GLN A 154 -5.77 5.24 31.30
N GLU A 155 -4.63 4.78 30.79
CA GLU A 155 -3.65 5.65 30.15
C GLU A 155 -4.18 6.21 28.83
N HIS A 156 -4.07 7.52 28.68
CA HIS A 156 -4.47 8.24 27.49
C HIS A 156 -3.30 9.07 26.96
N ILE A 157 -2.93 8.85 25.70
CA ILE A 157 -2.16 9.83 24.95
C ILE A 157 -2.99 11.12 24.82
N ARG A 158 -2.31 12.27 24.62
CA ARG A 158 -2.95 13.52 24.19
C ARG A 158 -3.90 13.27 23.01
N LYS A 159 -5.21 13.19 23.34
CA LYS A 159 -6.35 12.68 22.55
C LYS A 159 -6.25 13.01 21.06
N LYS A 160 -5.84 12.03 20.23
CA LYS A 160 -5.98 12.11 18.77
C LYS A 160 -7.34 11.54 18.39
N LYS A 161 -8.24 12.43 17.99
CA LYS A 161 -9.61 12.08 17.62
C LYS A 161 -10.06 12.81 16.36
N LYS A 162 -10.96 12.17 15.63
CA LYS A 162 -11.68 12.76 14.51
C LYS A 162 -13.13 12.32 14.58
N SER A 163 -14.04 13.26 14.36
CA SER A 163 -15.48 13.01 14.30
C SER A 163 -16.01 13.52 12.96
N LYS A 164 -16.83 12.72 12.28
CA LYS A 164 -17.51 13.06 11.02
C LYS A 164 -18.74 12.15 10.86
N TYR A 165 -19.84 12.69 10.33
CA TYR A 165 -21.07 11.91 10.06
C TYR A 165 -21.65 11.17 11.28
N GLY A 166 -21.51 11.74 12.47
CA GLY A 166 -21.95 11.10 13.72
C GLY A 166 -21.07 9.92 14.16
N ILE A 167 -19.95 9.66 13.48
CA ILE A 167 -18.98 8.64 13.85
C ILE A 167 -17.74 9.34 14.40
N LYS A 168 -17.23 8.86 15.53
CA LYS A 168 -16.04 9.39 16.19
C LYS A 168 -15.02 8.28 16.39
N LEU A 169 -13.86 8.44 15.78
CA LEU A 169 -12.70 7.59 15.99
C LEU A 169 -11.67 8.29 16.87
N GLU A 170 -11.24 7.62 17.93
CA GLU A 170 -10.19 8.09 18.84
C GLU A 170 -9.06 7.07 18.93
N LEU A 171 -7.82 7.53 18.77
CA LEU A 171 -6.63 6.79 19.16
C LEU A 171 -6.30 7.17 20.61
N GLN A 172 -6.58 6.27 21.53
CA GLN A 172 -6.47 6.50 22.96
C GLN A 172 -5.05 6.26 23.48
N ASN A 173 -4.39 5.20 23.03
CA ASN A 173 -3.03 4.88 23.47
C ASN A 173 -2.24 4.13 22.38
N ILE A 174 -0.92 4.22 22.44
CA ILE A 174 0.03 3.41 21.69
C ILE A 174 1.05 2.91 22.70
N VAL A 175 1.11 1.59 22.88
CA VAL A 175 2.02 0.94 23.82
C VAL A 175 3.06 0.17 23.04
N PHE A 176 4.33 0.32 23.38
CA PHE A 176 5.39 -0.54 22.87
C PHE A 176 5.70 -1.65 23.87
N ARG A 177 5.50 -2.91 23.46
CA ARG A 177 5.79 -4.08 24.29
C ARG A 177 6.23 -5.24 23.40
N ASP A 178 7.19 -6.03 23.88
CA ASP A 178 7.65 -7.27 23.23
C ASP A 178 7.98 -7.14 21.74
N HIS A 179 8.52 -5.99 21.33
CA HIS A 179 8.86 -5.67 19.93
C HIS A 179 7.68 -5.34 19.01
N GLN A 180 6.46 -5.17 19.57
CA GLN A 180 5.27 -4.73 18.83
C GLN A 180 4.71 -3.40 19.34
N LEU A 181 3.93 -2.76 18.48
CA LEU A 181 3.15 -1.56 18.79
C LEU A 181 1.67 -1.92 18.89
N TYR A 182 1.07 -1.59 20.02
CA TYR A 182 -0.35 -1.84 20.31
C TYR A 182 -1.12 -0.53 20.29
N PHE A 183 -2.08 -0.41 19.37
CA PHE A 183 -2.91 0.77 19.21
C PHE A 183 -4.26 0.55 19.85
N LYS A 184 -4.55 1.29 20.93
CA LYS A 184 -5.85 1.30 21.60
C LYS A 184 -6.76 2.32 20.95
N PHE A 185 -7.87 1.87 20.41
CA PHE A 185 -8.88 2.71 19.76
C PHE A 185 -10.17 2.75 20.56
N GLN A 186 -10.90 3.84 20.39
CA GLN A 186 -12.32 3.90 20.73
C GLN A 186 -13.11 4.42 19.53
N LEU A 187 -14.11 3.65 19.11
CA LEU A 187 -15.08 4.03 18.10
C LEU A 187 -16.40 4.37 18.80
N SER A 188 -17.03 5.47 18.42
CA SER A 188 -18.30 5.91 18.99
C SER A 188 -19.24 6.31 17.86
N ASN A 189 -20.49 5.83 17.93
CA ASN A 189 -21.56 6.24 17.02
C ASN A 189 -22.53 7.13 17.80
N THR A 190 -22.59 8.41 17.46
CA THR A 190 -23.55 9.37 18.01
C THR A 190 -24.74 9.60 17.08
N SER A 191 -24.81 8.92 15.94
CA SER A 191 -25.97 8.94 15.06
C SER A 191 -27.03 7.94 15.53
N THR A 192 -28.23 8.04 14.95
CA THR A 192 -29.32 7.09 15.19
C THR A 192 -29.18 5.81 14.38
N LEU A 193 -28.40 5.83 13.29
CA LEU A 193 -28.19 4.70 12.39
C LEU A 193 -26.94 3.93 12.78
N ASP A 194 -27.07 2.61 12.88
CA ASP A 194 -25.95 1.67 13.10
C ASP A 194 -24.84 1.90 12.08
N TYR A 195 -23.59 1.70 12.51
CA TYR A 195 -22.41 1.81 11.67
C TYR A 195 -21.84 0.42 11.44
N ASP A 196 -21.99 -0.09 10.22
CA ASP A 196 -21.41 -1.36 9.79
C ASP A 196 -19.94 -1.13 9.42
N LEU A 197 -19.00 -1.64 10.22
CA LEU A 197 -17.57 -1.44 9.96
C LEU A 197 -17.13 -2.31 8.80
N ASN A 198 -16.68 -1.70 7.69
CA ASN A 198 -16.02 -2.42 6.61
C ASN A 198 -14.56 -2.70 6.98
N PHE A 199 -13.80 -1.64 7.26
CA PHE A 199 -12.40 -1.79 7.65
C PHE A 199 -11.90 -0.63 8.50
N LEU A 200 -10.83 -0.92 9.25
CA LEU A 200 -9.90 0.04 9.80
C LEU A 200 -8.50 -0.30 9.27
N LYS A 201 -7.85 0.64 8.59
CA LYS A 201 -6.52 0.44 7.99
C LYS A 201 -5.56 1.53 8.44
N LEU A 202 -4.31 1.14 8.68
CA LEU A 202 -3.22 2.07 9.02
C LEU A 202 -2.28 2.21 7.82
N TYR A 203 -2.06 3.45 7.39
CA TYR A 203 -1.10 3.77 6.33
C TYR A 203 -0.01 4.69 6.85
N VAL A 204 1.24 4.36 6.58
CA VAL A 204 2.35 5.32 6.69
C VAL A 204 2.37 6.13 5.40
N GLN A 205 2.04 7.41 5.51
CA GLN A 205 1.84 8.30 4.38
C GLN A 205 2.85 9.44 4.36
N THR A 206 3.43 9.74 3.19
CA THR A 206 4.26 10.94 3.02
C THR A 206 3.41 12.20 3.06
N LYS A 207 3.89 13.25 3.76
CA LYS A 207 3.21 14.56 3.73
C LYS A 207 3.48 15.21 2.39
N GLN A 208 2.43 15.55 1.66
CA GLN A 208 2.56 16.32 0.43
C GLN A 208 3.16 17.70 0.75
N ARG A 209 4.42 17.93 0.35
CA ARG A 209 5.07 19.25 0.38
C ARG A 209 5.07 19.80 -1.04
N GLY A 210 4.18 20.76 -1.30
CA GLY A 210 4.00 21.40 -2.62
C GLY A 210 3.00 20.68 -3.54
N LYS A 211 2.71 21.29 -4.69
CA LYS A 211 1.70 20.79 -5.64
C LYS A 211 2.09 19.50 -6.37
N LYS A 212 3.38 19.13 -6.39
CA LYS A 212 3.95 18.14 -7.33
C LYS A 212 4.54 16.86 -6.71
N LYS A 213 4.68 16.75 -5.38
CA LYS A 213 5.11 15.48 -4.76
C LYS A 213 3.92 14.52 -4.63
N SER A 214 4.03 13.36 -5.28
CA SER A 214 3.06 12.27 -5.14
C SER A 214 2.99 11.80 -3.68
N MET A 215 1.77 11.62 -3.17
CA MET A 215 1.53 11.14 -1.81
C MET A 215 1.63 9.62 -1.84
N GLN A 216 2.66 9.08 -1.22
CA GLN A 216 2.87 7.63 -1.10
C GLN A 216 2.26 7.17 0.21
N SER A 217 1.49 6.09 0.16
CA SER A 217 0.86 5.44 1.31
C SER A 217 1.29 3.99 1.36
N VAL A 218 1.87 3.56 2.48
CA VAL A 218 2.24 2.16 2.71
C VAL A 218 1.31 1.58 3.77
N LEU A 219 0.52 0.57 3.40
CA LEU A 219 -0.37 -0.14 4.32
C LEU A 219 0.46 -0.91 5.37
N LYS A 220 0.08 -0.78 6.63
CA LYS A 220 0.57 -1.61 7.73
C LYS A 220 -0.44 -2.72 7.98
N LYS A 221 0.02 -3.96 7.88
CA LYS A 221 -0.79 -5.15 8.16
C LYS A 221 -0.78 -5.40 9.68
N PRO A 222 -1.94 -5.63 10.31
CA PRO A 222 -1.98 -6.00 11.72
C PRO A 222 -1.43 -7.42 11.90
N ILE A 223 -0.74 -7.64 13.03
CA ILE A 223 -0.34 -8.99 13.47
C ILE A 223 -1.50 -9.64 14.23
N TYR A 224 -2.19 -8.84 15.04
CA TYR A 224 -3.30 -9.31 15.88
C TYR A 224 -4.31 -8.19 16.11
N SER A 225 -5.59 -8.56 16.18
CA SER A 225 -6.70 -7.64 16.44
C SER A 225 -7.56 -8.18 17.57
N HIS A 226 -7.77 -7.39 18.61
CA HIS A 226 -8.57 -7.74 19.77
C HIS A 226 -9.85 -6.91 19.82
N GLN A 227 -11.01 -7.58 19.75
CA GLN A 227 -12.35 -6.98 19.89
C GLN A 227 -12.67 -5.87 18.88
N ILE A 228 -12.12 -5.93 17.67
CA ILE A 228 -12.52 -5.00 16.62
C ILE A 228 -14.02 -5.21 16.31
N PRO A 229 -14.86 -4.18 16.44
CA PRO A 229 -16.30 -4.33 16.26
C PRO A 229 -16.64 -4.49 14.78
N THR A 230 -17.50 -5.44 14.43
CA THR A 230 -18.07 -5.52 13.06
C THR A 230 -19.17 -4.49 12.84
N LYS A 231 -19.83 -4.03 13.92
CA LYS A 231 -20.91 -3.03 13.91
C LYS A 231 -20.89 -2.22 15.19
N ILE A 232 -21.28 -0.94 15.11
CA ILE A 232 -21.57 -0.08 16.27
C ILE A 232 -22.97 0.50 16.16
N THR A 233 -23.83 0.13 17.10
CA THR A 233 -25.21 0.64 17.14
C THR A 233 -25.28 2.13 17.43
N GLY A 234 -26.39 2.77 17.04
CA GLY A 234 -26.63 4.18 17.34
C GLY A 234 -26.50 4.49 18.85
N GLY A 235 -25.75 5.54 19.19
CA GLY A 235 -25.46 5.93 20.58
C GLY A 235 -24.39 5.10 21.29
N ALA A 236 -23.91 4.00 20.70
CA ALA A 236 -22.97 3.10 21.36
C ALA A 236 -21.49 3.48 21.14
N LYS A 237 -20.63 2.83 21.92
CA LYS A 237 -19.17 2.95 21.83
C LYS A 237 -18.54 1.57 21.98
N ALA A 238 -17.44 1.34 21.28
CA ALA A 238 -16.58 0.18 21.48
C ALA A 238 -15.13 0.60 21.57
N SER A 239 -14.37 -0.11 22.41
CA SER A 239 -12.93 0.04 22.51
C SER A 239 -12.27 -1.26 22.07
N PHE A 240 -11.15 -1.17 21.37
CA PHE A 240 -10.46 -2.32 20.81
C PHE A 240 -8.96 -2.03 20.67
N VAL A 241 -8.15 -3.09 20.54
CA VAL A 241 -6.70 -2.97 20.43
C VAL A 241 -6.23 -3.71 19.19
N VAL A 242 -5.30 -3.11 18.44
CA VAL A 242 -4.69 -3.74 17.27
C VAL A 242 -3.17 -3.68 17.39
N ALA A 243 -2.52 -4.83 17.25
CA ALA A 243 -1.07 -4.99 17.32
C ALA A 243 -0.44 -4.98 15.92
N TYR A 244 0.71 -4.31 15.80
CA TYR A 244 1.50 -4.19 14.58
C TYR A 244 2.97 -4.42 14.89
N ASP A 245 3.76 -4.81 13.87
CA ASP A 245 5.21 -4.83 13.96
C ASP A 245 5.70 -3.44 14.39
N LYS A 246 6.78 -3.37 15.18
CA LYS A 246 7.36 -2.06 15.49
C LYS A 246 7.78 -1.34 14.21
N PHE A 247 7.50 -0.06 14.14
CA PHE A 247 8.01 0.81 13.08
C PHE A 247 8.23 2.22 13.62
N SER A 248 9.17 2.92 12.99
CA SER A 248 9.36 4.35 13.18
C SER A 248 8.95 5.10 11.92
N MET A 249 8.71 6.41 12.05
CA MET A 249 8.35 7.27 10.93
C MET A 249 9.20 8.53 10.92
N ALA A 250 9.67 8.93 9.74
CA ALA A 250 10.35 10.19 9.54
C ALA A 250 9.44 11.40 9.80
N LYS A 251 10.02 12.58 10.05
CA LYS A 251 9.27 13.82 10.36
C LYS A 251 8.36 14.28 9.22
N ASP A 252 8.71 13.96 7.99
CA ASP A 252 7.95 14.25 6.77
C ASP A 252 6.86 13.21 6.46
N LYS A 253 6.73 12.15 7.27
CA LYS A 253 5.65 11.16 7.18
C LYS A 253 4.61 11.37 8.29
N ARG A 254 3.43 10.78 8.10
CA ARG A 254 2.33 10.72 9.08
C ARG A 254 1.70 9.33 9.03
N LEU A 255 1.09 8.92 10.14
CA LEU A 255 0.19 7.78 10.14
C LEU A 255 -1.20 8.28 9.76
N LEU A 256 -1.85 7.63 8.80
CA LEU A 256 -3.24 7.80 8.43
C LEU A 256 -3.99 6.57 8.92
N ILE A 257 -4.95 6.78 9.82
CA ILE A 257 -5.90 5.75 10.23
C ILE A 257 -7.18 6.00 9.46
N ASP A 258 -7.50 5.06 8.59
CA ASP A 258 -8.59 5.11 7.62
C ASP A 258 -9.70 4.15 8.08
N LEU A 259 -10.88 4.70 8.34
CA LEU A 259 -12.05 3.99 8.81
C LEU A 259 -13.18 4.14 7.79
N ASN A 260 -13.72 3.03 7.34
CA ASN A 260 -14.76 3.00 6.32
C ASN A 260 -15.95 2.14 6.72
N GLU A 261 -17.13 2.60 6.31
CA GLU A 261 -18.41 1.93 6.46
C GLU A 261 -18.67 0.93 5.33
N ALA A 262 -19.29 -0.20 5.64
CA ALA A 262 -19.78 -1.14 4.66
C ALA A 262 -21.05 -0.60 3.99
N ASN A 263 -21.09 -0.59 2.65
CA ASN A 263 -22.25 -0.16 1.86
C ASN A 263 -22.74 1.26 2.17
N GLY A 264 -21.85 2.15 2.61
CA GLY A 264 -22.17 3.53 2.95
C GLY A 264 -21.03 4.51 2.63
N GLU A 265 -21.31 5.80 2.78
CA GLU A 265 -20.36 6.88 2.46
C GLU A 265 -19.63 7.42 3.72
N ARG A 266 -19.96 6.91 4.92
CA ARG A 266 -19.35 7.40 6.16
C ARG A 266 -17.91 6.91 6.30
N HIS A 267 -16.97 7.83 6.08
CA HIS A 267 -15.53 7.60 6.18
C HIS A 267 -14.84 8.61 7.11
N ILE A 268 -13.83 8.15 7.85
CA ILE A 268 -12.99 8.97 8.74
C ILE A 268 -11.50 8.75 8.44
N ASP A 269 -10.79 9.87 8.24
CA ASP A 269 -9.34 9.94 8.04
C ASP A 269 -8.62 10.56 9.25
N LEU A 270 -8.26 9.75 10.26
CA LEU A 270 -7.53 10.25 11.43
C LEU A 270 -6.03 10.30 11.16
N LYS A 271 -5.47 11.52 11.08
CA LYS A 271 -4.04 11.78 10.85
C LYS A 271 -3.27 11.93 12.16
N VAL A 272 -2.22 11.13 12.33
CA VAL A 272 -1.34 11.12 13.51
C VAL A 272 0.10 11.44 13.11
N ASN A 273 0.73 12.34 13.86
CA ASN A 273 2.11 12.80 13.59
C ASN A 273 3.13 11.74 14.01
N SER A 274 4.25 11.63 13.28
CA SER A 274 5.35 10.72 13.61
C SER A 274 5.90 10.84 15.03
N ARG A 275 5.82 12.01 15.68
CA ARG A 275 6.20 12.12 17.10
C ARG A 275 5.41 11.17 18.00
N VAL A 276 4.11 10.97 17.76
CA VAL A 276 3.28 10.10 18.61
C VAL A 276 3.65 8.64 18.43
N ILE A 277 4.13 8.25 17.25
CA ILE A 277 4.53 6.87 16.94
C ILE A 277 5.94 6.58 17.42
N ASN A 278 6.85 7.54 17.27
CA ASN A 278 8.26 7.35 17.64
C ASN A 278 8.51 7.45 19.15
N PHE A 279 7.55 8.00 19.90
CA PHE A 279 7.59 8.12 21.36
C PHE A 279 6.26 7.58 21.92
N PRO A 280 6.01 6.26 21.80
CA PRO A 280 4.85 5.62 22.41
C PRO A 280 4.99 5.60 23.94
N ASN A 281 3.89 5.28 24.62
CA ASN A 281 3.91 5.02 26.07
C ASN A 281 4.62 3.69 26.37
#